data_AF-A0A5C7A824-F1
#
_entry.id   AF-A0A5C7A824-F1
#
_cell.length_a   1.000
_cell.length_b   1.000
_cell.length_c   1.000
_cell.angle_alpha   90.00
_cell.angle_beta   90.00
_cell.angle_gamma   90.00
#
_symmetry.space_group_name_H-M   'P 1'
#
loop_
_entity.id
_entity.type
_entity.pdbx_description
1 polymer ?
#
loop_
_entity_poly.entity_id
_entity_poly.type
_entity_poly.pdbx_seq_one_letter_code
_entity_poly.pdbx_strand_id
1 'polypeptide(L)'
;MWNNTLQTFVIGITMVAGISLSACDGSKQDTVEEVASEISSEQAPKKESVQSSNSDADLDGATVEQGLPVKYDVSSWGEDSVEALNINDFDKIKSTFGKALSTDENSLDYASNPATKYRFMDTDAPYLDLIDSKKYLELGWYYANPSDTDKEKDLSRGHAKKVYELAQQLMGEEGGKVLSDMLSGQIIKNKTIGGQKIELAKCEFYSCMLVLNKSKSEAAVVEIDANSQ
;
A
#
# COMPACT_ATOMS: atom_id res chain seq x y z
N MET A 1 -10.38 24.88 -50.25
CA MET A 1 -9.91 23.71 -51.01
C MET A 1 -8.43 23.51 -50.70
N TRP A 2 -8.11 22.56 -49.83
CA TRP A 2 -6.77 21.97 -49.75
C TRP A 2 -6.95 20.55 -49.21
N ASN A 3 -6.80 19.58 -50.11
CA ASN A 3 -6.75 18.15 -49.79
C ASN A 3 -5.41 17.86 -49.13
N ASN A 4 -5.41 17.07 -48.06
CA ASN A 4 -4.29 16.18 -47.76
C ASN A 4 -4.84 14.83 -47.31
N THR A 5 -4.61 13.86 -48.19
CA THR A 5 -4.90 12.44 -48.09
C THR A 5 -3.94 11.80 -47.08
N LEU A 6 -4.48 11.25 -45.99
CA LEU A 6 -3.72 10.43 -45.05
C LEU A 6 -3.99 8.96 -45.32
N GLN A 7 -2.91 8.25 -45.64
CA GLN A 7 -2.87 6.82 -45.92
C GLN A 7 -3.40 5.98 -44.75
N THR A 8 -4.28 5.05 -45.09
CA THR A 8 -4.81 4.01 -44.22
C THR A 8 -3.74 2.94 -43.98
N PHE A 9 -3.24 2.81 -42.75
CA PHE A 9 -2.43 1.66 -42.34
C PHE A 9 -3.34 0.47 -42.07
N VAL A 10 -3.25 -0.56 -42.94
CA VAL A 10 -3.82 -1.88 -42.70
C VAL A 10 -2.85 -2.65 -41.80
N ILE A 11 -3.21 -2.87 -40.54
CA ILE A 11 -2.48 -3.78 -39.65
C ILE A 11 -3.18 -5.14 -39.73
N GLY A 12 -2.50 -6.09 -40.36
CA GLY A 12 -2.94 -7.47 -40.49
C GLY A 12 -2.91 -8.21 -39.16
N ILE A 13 -3.99 -8.93 -38.89
CA ILE A 13 -4.10 -9.89 -37.78
C ILE A 13 -3.40 -11.18 -38.22
N THR A 14 -2.35 -11.58 -37.51
CA THR A 14 -1.79 -12.94 -37.59
C THR A 14 -2.12 -13.69 -36.30
N MET A 15 -3.03 -14.67 -36.39
CA MET A 15 -3.15 -15.75 -35.41
C MET A 15 -1.99 -16.73 -35.61
N VAL A 16 -1.32 -17.11 -34.52
CA VAL A 16 -0.56 -18.36 -34.43
C VAL A 16 -0.92 -19.04 -33.10
N ALA A 17 -1.35 -20.29 -33.20
CA ALA A 17 -1.65 -21.21 -32.11
C ALA A 17 -0.55 -22.29 -31.98
N GLY A 18 -0.40 -22.83 -30.77
CA GLY A 18 0.45 -23.99 -30.42
C GLY A 18 1.88 -23.59 -30.06
N ILE A 19 2.58 -24.18 -29.08
CA ILE A 19 2.70 -25.61 -28.75
C ILE A 19 3.02 -25.79 -27.25
N SER A 20 2.54 -26.90 -26.69
CA SER A 20 2.69 -27.48 -25.36
C SER A 20 4.12 -27.48 -24.78
N LEU A 21 4.23 -27.25 -23.46
CA LEU A 21 5.41 -27.66 -22.68
C LEU A 21 5.08 -28.94 -21.91
N SER A 22 5.91 -29.93 -22.21
CA SER A 22 5.98 -31.31 -21.74
C SER A 22 6.22 -31.42 -20.24
N ALA A 23 5.42 -32.30 -19.61
CA ALA A 23 5.72 -32.91 -18.34
C ALA A 23 7.00 -33.76 -18.45
N CYS A 24 7.93 -33.59 -17.51
CA CYS A 24 8.99 -34.57 -17.28
C CYS A 24 8.46 -35.67 -16.37
N ASP A 25 8.05 -36.77 -16.99
CA ASP A 25 8.02 -38.09 -16.37
C ASP A 25 9.43 -38.71 -16.48
N GLY A 26 9.81 -39.44 -15.44
CA GLY A 26 11.11 -40.06 -15.25
C GLY A 26 10.99 -41.11 -14.15
N SER A 27 10.28 -42.17 -14.48
CA SER A 27 9.92 -43.29 -13.62
C SER A 27 11.13 -44.12 -13.19
N LYS A 28 11.10 -44.67 -11.95
CA LYS A 28 11.48 -46.06 -11.68
C LYS A 28 10.91 -46.56 -10.34
N GLN A 29 10.54 -47.83 -10.39
CA GLN A 29 9.57 -48.60 -9.62
C GLN A 29 9.96 -49.01 -8.19
N ASP A 30 8.89 -49.17 -7.41
CA ASP A 30 8.51 -50.23 -6.46
C ASP A 30 9.52 -50.74 -5.42
N THR A 31 9.13 -50.63 -4.15
CA THR A 31 8.76 -51.81 -3.33
C THR A 31 7.98 -51.38 -2.09
N VAL A 32 6.89 -52.11 -1.82
CA VAL A 32 6.05 -52.03 -0.62
C VAL A 32 6.62 -53.02 0.39
N GLU A 33 6.73 -52.65 1.67
CA GLU A 33 6.37 -53.53 2.78
C GLU A 33 6.25 -52.76 4.11
N GLU A 34 5.10 -52.98 4.73
CA GLU A 34 4.66 -52.60 6.07
C GLU A 34 5.26 -53.56 7.11
N VAL A 35 5.70 -53.07 8.28
CA VAL A 35 5.42 -53.70 9.59
C VAL A 35 5.79 -52.77 10.75
N ALA A 36 4.94 -52.86 11.78
CA ALA A 36 4.88 -52.06 12.99
C ALA A 36 5.86 -52.46 14.10
N SER A 37 5.78 -51.67 15.19
CA SER A 37 6.26 -51.93 16.56
C SER A 37 7.76 -51.61 16.79
N GLU A 38 8.21 -51.00 17.89
CA GLU A 38 7.71 -51.03 19.27
C GLU A 38 8.41 -49.92 20.10
N ILE A 39 7.84 -49.65 21.28
CA ILE A 39 8.14 -48.60 22.27
C ILE A 39 9.34 -49.00 23.17
N SER A 40 10.21 -48.05 23.56
CA SER A 40 10.85 -48.02 24.90
C SER A 40 11.60 -46.69 25.14
N SER A 41 11.15 -45.84 26.06
CA SER A 41 11.73 -45.57 27.42
C SER A 41 13.13 -44.92 27.37
N GLU A 42 13.54 -43.86 28.07
CA GLU A 42 13.07 -43.17 29.27
C GLU A 42 13.95 -41.90 29.48
N GLN A 43 13.39 -40.89 30.17
CA GLN A 43 14.03 -39.87 31.04
C GLN A 43 15.02 -38.77 30.53
N ALA A 44 14.65 -37.53 30.91
CA ALA A 44 15.46 -36.30 30.94
C ALA A 44 16.40 -36.26 32.18
N PRO A 45 17.44 -35.38 32.29
CA PRO A 45 17.25 -33.93 32.54
C PRO A 45 18.35 -32.94 32.04
N LYS A 46 18.04 -31.64 32.21
CA LYS A 46 18.74 -30.36 31.89
C LYS A 46 20.27 -30.24 32.05
N LYS A 47 20.90 -29.41 31.20
CA LYS A 47 21.71 -28.20 31.57
C LYS A 47 22.13 -27.35 30.35
N GLU A 48 22.21 -26.04 30.57
CA GLU A 48 22.65 -24.97 29.65
C GLU A 48 24.07 -25.17 29.09
N SER A 49 24.31 -24.75 27.83
CA SER A 49 25.36 -23.78 27.46
C SER A 49 25.42 -23.53 25.95
N VAL A 50 25.74 -22.29 25.61
CA VAL A 50 25.94 -21.64 24.30
C VAL A 50 26.95 -22.36 23.38
N GLN A 51 26.68 -22.40 22.07
CA GLN A 51 27.57 -22.11 20.91
C GLN A 51 26.94 -22.70 19.63
N SER A 52 26.56 -21.87 18.67
CA SER A 52 27.36 -21.35 17.53
C SER A 52 27.31 -22.27 16.29
N SER A 53 26.89 -21.62 15.21
CA SER A 53 27.18 -21.87 13.79
C SER A 53 26.81 -23.23 13.20
N ASN A 54 25.79 -23.20 12.32
CA ASN A 54 25.91 -23.84 11.01
C ASN A 54 25.67 -22.76 9.95
N SER A 55 26.78 -22.27 9.41
CA SER A 55 26.89 -21.51 8.16
C SER A 55 26.89 -22.47 6.98
N ASP A 56 26.29 -22.06 5.87
CA ASP A 56 26.67 -22.30 4.46
C ASP A 56 25.61 -21.56 3.61
N ALA A 57 25.87 -20.64 2.67
CA ALA A 57 27.06 -20.06 2.03
C ALA A 57 26.60 -18.72 1.36
N ASP A 58 27.41 -17.64 1.34
CA ASP A 58 28.11 -17.09 0.13
C ASP A 58 27.17 -16.26 -0.81
N LEU A 59 27.37 -14.99 -1.23
CA LEU A 59 28.51 -14.11 -1.51
C LEU A 59 28.09 -12.63 -1.32
N ASP A 60 29.05 -11.76 -0.99
CA ASP A 60 29.00 -10.27 -0.96
C ASP A 60 28.68 -9.55 0.36
N GLY A 61 29.02 -10.16 1.49
CA GLY A 61 29.75 -9.47 2.58
C GLY A 61 29.17 -8.18 3.21
N ALA A 62 27.91 -7.84 3.00
CA ALA A 62 27.24 -6.74 3.67
C ALA A 62 26.05 -7.28 4.47
N THR A 63 26.32 -7.78 5.68
CA THR A 63 25.29 -7.74 6.73
C THR A 63 25.09 -6.28 7.09
N VAL A 64 24.25 -5.58 6.33
CA VAL A 64 23.70 -4.30 6.75
C VAL A 64 22.91 -4.62 8.00
N GLU A 65 23.38 -4.19 9.18
CA GLU A 65 22.55 -4.22 10.37
C GLU A 65 21.29 -3.42 10.04
N GLN A 66 20.19 -4.13 9.79
CA GLN A 66 18.90 -3.49 9.60
C GLN A 66 18.52 -2.94 10.98
N GLY A 67 18.55 -1.61 11.10
CA GLY A 67 18.11 -0.93 12.31
C GLY A 67 16.67 -1.30 12.66
N LEU A 68 16.24 -0.94 13.87
CA LEU A 68 14.84 -1.13 14.28
C LEU A 68 13.90 -0.36 13.34
N PRO A 69 12.72 -0.93 12.99
CA PRO A 69 11.69 -0.23 12.24
C PRO A 69 11.37 1.15 12.83
N VAL A 70 11.16 2.13 11.96
CA VAL A 70 10.78 3.48 12.37
C VAL A 70 9.41 3.42 13.05
N LYS A 71 9.33 3.92 14.28
CA LYS A 71 8.06 3.99 15.02
C LYS A 71 7.24 5.20 14.59
N TYR A 72 5.97 4.96 14.28
CA TYR A 72 4.95 5.99 14.05
C TYR A 72 4.00 5.97 15.24
N ASP A 73 4.13 6.97 16.12
CA ASP A 73 3.32 7.06 17.34
C ASP A 73 1.94 7.68 17.04
N VAL A 74 1.11 6.95 16.31
CA VAL A 74 -0.21 7.43 15.87
C VAL A 74 -1.11 7.81 17.04
N SER A 75 -0.93 7.15 18.19
CA SER A 75 -1.67 7.45 19.43
C SER A 75 -1.47 8.88 19.95
N SER A 76 -0.33 9.53 19.65
CA SER A 76 -0.09 10.92 20.08
C SER A 76 -0.57 11.96 19.07
N TRP A 77 -1.24 11.55 17.98
CA TRP A 77 -1.68 12.47 16.93
C TRP A 77 -3.14 12.90 17.05
N GLY A 78 -3.94 12.30 17.94
CA GLY A 78 -5.37 12.58 18.07
C GLY A 78 -5.75 13.13 19.44
N GLU A 79 -6.10 14.43 19.50
CA GLU A 79 -6.93 15.01 20.57
C GLU A 79 -7.90 16.11 20.07
N ASP A 80 -7.77 16.58 18.82
CA ASP A 80 -8.59 17.67 18.27
C ASP A 80 -9.63 17.16 17.26
N SER A 81 -10.88 17.64 17.39
CA SER A 81 -11.92 17.46 16.38
C SER A 81 -11.48 18.09 15.06
N VAL A 82 -11.42 17.31 13.98
CA VAL A 82 -11.08 17.81 12.64
C VAL A 82 -12.35 18.21 11.85
N GLU A 83 -12.23 19.19 10.95
CA GLU A 83 -13.32 19.56 10.03
C GLU A 83 -13.56 18.42 9.02
N ALA A 84 -14.79 17.93 8.92
CA ALA A 84 -15.15 16.91 7.94
C ALA A 84 -15.04 17.45 6.51
N LEU A 85 -14.46 16.66 5.60
CA LEU A 85 -14.28 17.01 4.19
C LEU A 85 -15.04 16.04 3.28
N ASN A 86 -15.52 16.57 2.15
CA ASN A 86 -15.97 15.73 1.05
C ASN A 86 -14.77 15.28 0.22
N ILE A 87 -14.71 14.01 -0.17
CA ILE A 87 -13.63 13.50 -1.03
C ILE A 87 -13.54 14.20 -2.40
N ASN A 88 -14.62 14.86 -2.84
CA ASN A 88 -14.65 15.63 -4.08
C ASN A 88 -14.20 17.09 -3.90
N ASP A 89 -14.01 17.58 -2.67
CA ASP A 89 -13.55 18.94 -2.37
C ASP A 89 -12.02 19.02 -2.48
N PHE A 90 -11.51 18.75 -3.67
CA PHE A 90 -10.09 18.54 -3.92
C PHE A 90 -9.19 19.72 -3.50
N ASP A 91 -9.66 20.95 -3.66
CA ASP A 91 -8.91 22.13 -3.25
C ASP A 91 -8.73 22.21 -1.73
N LYS A 92 -9.73 21.80 -0.95
CA LYS A 92 -9.60 21.68 0.51
C LYS A 92 -8.64 20.56 0.88
N ILE A 93 -8.73 19.40 0.21
CA ILE A 93 -7.84 18.26 0.44
C ILE A 93 -6.38 18.63 0.20
N LYS A 94 -6.07 19.31 -0.91
CA LYS A 94 -4.71 19.81 -1.18
C LYS A 94 -4.22 20.74 -0.07
N SER A 95 -5.10 21.57 0.48
CA SER A 95 -4.71 22.55 1.50
C SER A 95 -4.18 21.89 2.79
N THR A 96 -4.63 20.68 3.13
CA THR A 96 -4.10 19.87 4.26
C THR A 96 -2.59 19.61 4.12
N PHE A 97 -2.06 19.60 2.90
CA PHE A 97 -0.64 19.33 2.64
C PHE A 97 0.20 20.58 2.43
N GLY A 98 -0.44 21.72 2.14
CA GLY A 98 0.18 22.99 1.80
C GLY A 98 0.21 23.25 0.30
N LYS A 99 1.18 24.06 -0.16
CA LYS A 99 1.34 24.37 -1.58
C LYS A 99 2.08 23.24 -2.28
N ALA A 100 1.52 22.71 -3.37
CA ALA A 100 2.23 21.78 -4.24
C ALA A 100 3.45 22.48 -4.88
N LEU A 101 4.60 21.80 -4.87
CA LEU A 101 5.85 22.26 -5.46
C LEU A 101 5.95 21.91 -6.95
N SER A 102 5.32 20.81 -7.36
CA SER A 102 5.17 20.46 -8.77
C SER A 102 3.86 19.73 -9.04
N THR A 103 3.40 19.84 -10.28
CA THR A 103 2.19 19.20 -10.81
C THR A 103 2.54 18.49 -12.11
N ASP A 104 2.13 17.23 -12.22
CA ASP A 104 2.26 16.39 -13.41
C ASP A 104 0.87 15.97 -13.89
N GLU A 105 0.41 16.57 -14.98
CA GLU A 105 -0.91 16.34 -15.58
C GLU A 105 -0.96 15.07 -16.46
N ASN A 106 0.17 14.38 -16.64
CA ASN A 106 0.28 13.17 -17.47
C ASN A 106 0.53 11.92 -16.63
N SER A 107 0.17 11.95 -15.34
CA SER A 107 0.28 10.80 -14.46
C SER A 107 -0.84 9.79 -14.69
N LEU A 108 -0.65 8.62 -14.08
CA LEU A 108 -1.65 7.55 -14.06
C LEU A 108 -2.08 7.28 -12.61
N ASP A 109 -3.36 7.00 -12.44
CA ASP A 109 -3.91 6.51 -11.18
C ASP A 109 -3.62 5.01 -10.97
N TYR A 110 -4.03 4.49 -9.82
CA TYR A 110 -3.94 3.11 -9.37
C TYR A 110 -4.48 2.09 -10.38
N ALA A 111 -5.46 2.48 -11.20
CA ALA A 111 -6.04 1.63 -12.23
C ALA A 111 -5.63 2.06 -13.65
N SER A 112 -4.50 2.75 -13.78
CA SER A 112 -3.90 3.20 -15.03
C SER A 112 -4.77 4.17 -15.86
N ASN A 113 -5.67 4.92 -15.23
CA ASN A 113 -6.42 5.98 -15.89
C ASN A 113 -5.65 7.30 -15.83
N PRO A 114 -5.90 8.23 -16.77
CA PRO A 114 -5.32 9.57 -16.71
C PRO A 114 -5.61 10.27 -15.38
N ALA A 115 -4.57 10.86 -14.79
CA ALA A 115 -4.62 11.52 -13.50
C ALA A 115 -3.64 12.68 -13.42
N THR A 116 -3.86 13.58 -12.46
CA THR A 116 -2.92 14.65 -12.13
C THR A 116 -2.24 14.34 -10.80
N LYS A 117 -0.91 14.30 -10.79
CA LYS A 117 -0.10 14.12 -9.58
C LYS A 117 0.40 15.47 -9.07
N TYR A 118 0.20 15.72 -7.80
CA TYR A 118 0.66 16.90 -7.07
C TYR A 118 1.71 16.46 -6.06
N ARG A 119 2.90 17.03 -6.15
CA ARG A 119 4.00 16.73 -5.23
C ARG A 119 4.24 17.89 -4.28
N PHE A 120 4.33 17.60 -3.00
CA PHE A 120 4.47 18.59 -1.93
C PHE A 120 5.89 18.70 -1.37
N MET A 121 6.83 17.94 -1.92
CA MET A 121 8.22 17.86 -1.48
C MET A 121 9.19 18.06 -2.63
N ASP A 122 10.39 18.54 -2.33
CA ASP A 122 11.46 18.64 -3.31
C ASP A 122 11.83 17.26 -3.87
N THR A 123 12.40 17.23 -5.08
CA THR A 123 12.67 15.98 -5.80
C THR A 123 13.67 15.05 -5.13
N ASP A 124 14.53 15.60 -4.27
CA ASP A 124 15.58 14.91 -3.50
C ASP A 124 15.17 14.65 -2.03
N ALA A 125 13.94 14.98 -1.65
CA ALA A 125 13.40 14.74 -0.33
C ALA A 125 12.45 13.52 -0.30
N PRO A 126 12.26 12.88 0.88
CA PRO A 126 11.17 11.94 1.11
C PRO A 126 9.84 12.46 0.54
N TYR A 127 9.28 11.75 -0.43
CA TYR A 127 8.14 12.24 -1.20
C TYR A 127 6.84 12.23 -0.39
N LEU A 128 5.95 13.15 -0.78
CA LEU A 128 4.55 13.19 -0.40
C LEU A 128 3.77 13.68 -1.61
N ASP A 129 2.96 12.78 -2.15
CA ASP A 129 2.24 12.94 -3.40
C ASP A 129 0.74 12.71 -3.18
N LEU A 130 -0.04 13.46 -3.95
CA LEU A 130 -1.48 13.30 -4.08
C LEU A 130 -1.80 13.13 -5.56
N ILE A 131 -2.47 12.03 -5.92
CA ILE A 131 -2.86 11.75 -7.31
C ILE A 131 -4.38 11.85 -7.38
N ASP A 132 -4.83 12.71 -8.29
CA ASP A 132 -6.23 13.01 -8.50
C ASP A 132 -6.70 12.49 -9.86
N SER A 133 -7.67 11.60 -9.84
CA SER A 133 -8.34 11.13 -11.05
C SER A 133 -9.86 11.28 -10.92
N LYS A 134 -10.58 10.96 -11.99
CA LYS A 134 -12.05 10.96 -11.94
C LYS A 134 -12.60 9.99 -10.90
N LYS A 135 -11.93 8.84 -10.69
CA LYS A 135 -12.44 7.76 -9.86
C LYS A 135 -11.72 7.65 -8.51
N TYR A 136 -10.46 8.05 -8.44
CA TYR A 136 -9.66 7.86 -7.24
C TYR A 136 -9.04 9.16 -6.75
N LEU A 137 -8.88 9.20 -5.43
CA LEU A 137 -7.93 10.05 -4.74
C LEU A 137 -6.87 9.12 -4.14
N GLU A 138 -5.60 9.37 -4.44
CA GLU A 138 -4.51 8.55 -3.94
C GLU A 138 -3.51 9.40 -3.18
N LEU A 139 -3.07 8.86 -2.06
CA LEU A 139 -2.05 9.43 -1.21
C LEU A 139 -0.86 8.48 -1.25
N GLY A 140 0.28 9.00 -1.67
CA GLY A 140 1.55 8.28 -1.69
C GLY A 140 2.58 9.02 -0.85
N TRP A 141 3.26 8.34 0.06
CA TRP A 141 4.36 8.96 0.79
C TRP A 141 5.47 7.97 1.13
N TYR A 142 6.66 8.53 1.33
CA TYR A 142 7.82 7.75 1.73
C TYR A 142 7.66 7.18 3.14
N TYR A 143 7.87 5.87 3.28
CA TYR A 143 7.88 5.13 4.54
C TYR A 143 9.32 4.88 4.96
N ALA A 144 9.78 5.58 6.00
CA ALA A 144 11.21 5.65 6.31
C ALA A 144 11.88 4.29 6.51
N ASN A 145 13.07 4.16 5.95
CA ASN A 145 13.99 3.06 6.17
C ASN A 145 14.61 3.20 7.57
N PRO A 146 14.80 2.09 8.32
CA PRO A 146 15.53 2.11 9.58
C PRO A 146 16.89 2.80 9.55
N SER A 147 17.60 2.74 8.43
CA SER A 147 18.94 3.31 8.24
C SER A 147 18.94 4.77 7.79
N ASP A 148 17.76 5.37 7.55
CA ASP A 148 17.65 6.77 7.15
C ASP A 148 18.18 7.72 8.24
N THR A 149 18.54 8.93 7.82
CA THR A 149 18.87 10.01 8.75
C THR A 149 17.66 10.39 9.61
N ASP A 150 17.91 10.99 10.78
CA ASP A 150 16.83 11.47 11.65
C ASP A 150 15.92 12.47 10.93
N LYS A 151 16.51 13.33 10.08
CA LYS A 151 15.76 14.29 9.26
C LYS A 151 14.78 13.60 8.31
N GLU A 152 15.21 12.55 7.62
CA GLU A 152 14.34 11.80 6.70
C GLU A 152 13.23 11.05 7.45
N LYS A 153 13.56 10.47 8.61
CA LYS A 153 12.60 9.82 9.50
C LYS A 153 11.56 10.81 10.04
N ASP A 154 11.98 12.01 10.42
CA ASP A 154 11.10 13.09 10.85
C ASP A 154 10.16 13.55 9.74
N LEU A 155 10.68 13.70 8.52
CA LEU A 155 9.86 14.03 7.35
C LEU A 155 8.82 12.94 7.08
N SER A 156 9.23 11.67 7.07
CA SER A 156 8.30 10.54 6.88
C SER A 156 7.20 10.49 7.94
N ARG A 157 7.53 10.72 9.22
CA ARG A 157 6.53 10.86 10.29
C ARG A 157 5.61 12.05 10.06
N GLY A 158 6.14 13.19 9.64
CA GLY A 158 5.37 14.38 9.31
C GLY A 158 4.37 14.13 8.17
N HIS A 159 4.80 13.41 7.13
CA HIS A 159 3.93 13.02 6.01
C HIS A 159 2.81 12.10 6.49
N ALA A 160 3.15 11.06 7.26
CA ALA A 160 2.17 10.14 7.84
C ALA A 160 1.14 10.88 8.72
N LYS A 161 1.57 11.88 9.49
CA LYS A 161 0.68 12.71 10.32
C LYS A 161 -0.30 13.55 9.48
N LYS A 162 0.16 14.15 8.36
CA LYS A 162 -0.75 14.87 7.44
C LYS A 162 -1.77 13.93 6.79
N VAL A 163 -1.35 12.73 6.40
CA VAL A 163 -2.27 11.72 5.84
C VAL A 163 -3.25 11.23 6.91
N TYR A 164 -2.80 11.07 8.15
CA TYR A 164 -3.66 10.77 9.30
C TYR A 164 -4.73 11.84 9.51
N GLU A 165 -4.36 13.12 9.47
CA GLU A 165 -5.31 14.23 9.53
C GLU A 165 -6.36 14.14 8.42
N LEU A 166 -5.93 14.00 7.16
CA LEU A 166 -6.87 13.87 6.04
C LEU A 166 -7.77 12.63 6.17
N ALA A 167 -7.22 11.50 6.60
CA ALA A 167 -8.01 10.29 6.79
C ALA A 167 -9.11 10.51 7.84
N GLN A 168 -8.82 11.22 8.93
CA GLN A 168 -9.84 11.61 9.90
C GLN A 168 -10.85 12.60 9.31
N GLN A 169 -10.42 13.57 8.51
CA GLN A 169 -11.33 14.52 7.84
C GLN A 169 -12.32 13.81 6.89
N LEU A 170 -11.90 12.72 6.25
CA LEU A 170 -12.72 11.99 5.27
C LEU A 170 -13.54 10.84 5.87
N MET A 171 -13.10 10.24 6.98
CA MET A 171 -13.65 8.99 7.51
C MET A 171 -13.93 9.03 9.03
N GLY A 172 -13.71 10.16 9.70
CA GLY A 172 -13.78 10.28 11.15
C GLY A 172 -12.68 9.49 11.86
N GLU A 173 -12.93 9.13 13.13
CA GLU A 173 -11.97 8.36 13.96
C GLU A 173 -11.53 7.04 13.29
N GLU A 174 -12.43 6.40 12.52
CA GLU A 174 -12.10 5.17 11.79
C GLU A 174 -11.00 5.39 10.74
N GLY A 175 -10.90 6.59 10.16
CA GLY A 175 -9.82 6.97 9.27
C GLY A 175 -8.46 7.01 9.96
N GLY A 176 -8.42 7.51 11.21
CA GLY A 176 -7.22 7.45 12.03
C GLY A 176 -6.78 6.01 12.31
N LYS A 177 -7.76 5.12 12.58
CA LYS A 177 -7.50 3.70 12.77
C LYS A 177 -6.93 3.03 11.50
N VAL A 178 -7.45 3.36 10.32
CA VAL A 178 -6.91 2.87 9.03
C VAL A 178 -5.43 3.20 8.90
N LEU A 179 -5.03 4.42 9.26
CA LEU A 179 -3.63 4.85 9.19
C LEU A 179 -2.76 4.11 10.22
N SER A 180 -3.26 3.92 11.44
CA SER A 180 -2.57 3.12 12.46
C SER A 180 -2.36 1.67 12.01
N ASP A 181 -3.38 1.04 11.45
CA ASP A 181 -3.33 -0.34 10.98
C ASP A 181 -2.32 -0.48 9.84
N MET A 182 -2.35 0.41 8.84
CA MET A 182 -1.44 0.32 7.68
C MET A 182 0.02 0.61 8.04
N LEU A 183 0.29 1.57 8.93
CA LEU A 183 1.63 1.86 9.42
C LEU A 183 2.18 0.71 10.29
N SER A 184 1.29 -0.11 10.86
CA SER A 184 1.65 -1.35 11.56
C SER A 184 1.81 -2.55 10.61
N GLY A 185 1.78 -2.32 9.29
CA GLY A 185 1.99 -3.34 8.26
C GLY A 185 0.73 -4.08 7.80
N GLN A 186 -0.46 -3.67 8.24
CA GLN A 186 -1.70 -4.29 7.76
C GLN A 186 -2.07 -3.79 6.35
N ILE A 187 -2.59 -4.70 5.53
CA ILE A 187 -3.12 -4.36 4.21
C ILE A 187 -4.65 -4.32 4.30
N ILE A 188 -5.22 -3.18 3.94
CA ILE A 188 -6.67 -2.99 3.82
C ILE A 188 -7.00 -2.89 2.34
N LYS A 189 -7.97 -3.67 1.86
CA LYS A 189 -8.32 -3.70 0.44
C LYS A 189 -9.83 -3.90 0.26
N ASN A 190 -10.44 -3.16 -0.66
CA ASN A 190 -11.87 -3.25 -0.99
C ASN A 190 -12.79 -3.22 0.24
N LYS A 191 -12.61 -2.23 1.12
CA LYS A 191 -13.46 -2.02 2.31
C LYS A 191 -14.08 -0.64 2.30
N THR A 192 -15.27 -0.51 2.88
CA THR A 192 -15.86 0.79 3.20
C THR A 192 -15.69 1.03 4.70
N ILE A 193 -15.05 2.13 5.06
CA ILE A 193 -14.74 2.54 6.44
C ILE A 193 -15.05 4.03 6.55
N GLY A 194 -15.76 4.45 7.60
CA GLY A 194 -16.16 5.85 7.78
C GLY A 194 -17.01 6.40 6.62
N GLY A 195 -17.75 5.53 5.93
CA GLY A 195 -18.49 5.90 4.72
C GLY A 195 -17.63 6.13 3.47
N GLN A 196 -16.32 5.89 3.53
CA GLN A 196 -15.41 6.02 2.39
C GLN A 196 -14.96 4.64 1.89
N LYS A 197 -15.04 4.41 0.59
CA LYS A 197 -14.51 3.17 -0.01
C LYS A 197 -12.99 3.29 -0.19
N ILE A 198 -12.27 2.39 0.45
CA ILE A 198 -10.83 2.17 0.33
C ILE A 198 -10.62 1.02 -0.65
N GLU A 199 -9.97 1.30 -1.77
CA GLU A 199 -9.56 0.25 -2.72
C GLU A 199 -8.30 -0.45 -2.21
N LEU A 200 -7.33 0.31 -1.67
CA LEU A 200 -6.09 -0.20 -1.12
C LEU A 200 -5.51 0.76 -0.06
N ALA A 201 -5.07 0.24 1.07
CA ALA A 201 -4.21 0.93 2.03
C ALA A 201 -3.12 -0.02 2.50
N LYS A 202 -1.85 0.36 2.34
CA LYS A 202 -0.69 -0.44 2.80
C LYS A 202 0.58 0.40 2.91
N CYS A 203 1.52 -0.08 3.72
CA CYS A 203 2.90 0.38 3.75
C CYS A 203 3.85 -0.80 3.52
N GLU A 204 4.63 -0.76 2.44
CA GLU A 204 5.62 -1.78 2.08
C GLU A 204 6.75 -1.16 1.26
N PHE A 205 7.96 -1.75 1.32
CA PHE A 205 9.10 -1.35 0.48
C PHE A 205 9.37 0.17 0.47
N TYR A 206 9.39 0.77 1.66
CA TYR A 206 9.62 2.21 1.86
C TYR A 206 8.58 3.14 1.20
N SER A 207 7.39 2.61 0.94
CA SER A 207 6.26 3.33 0.35
C SER A 207 4.98 3.03 1.11
N CYS A 208 4.22 4.07 1.42
CA CYS A 208 2.84 3.95 1.86
C CYS A 208 1.90 4.48 0.78
N MET A 209 0.78 3.78 0.59
CA MET A 209 -0.26 4.15 -0.36
C MET A 209 -1.63 4.00 0.28
N LEU A 210 -2.47 5.02 0.13
CA LEU A 210 -3.90 4.99 0.44
C LEU A 210 -4.70 5.43 -0.80
N VAL A 211 -5.49 4.50 -1.35
CA VAL A 211 -6.32 4.68 -2.55
C VAL A 211 -7.78 4.70 -2.14
N LEU A 212 -8.42 5.86 -2.31
CA LEU A 212 -9.82 6.11 -1.98
C LEU A 212 -10.64 6.26 -3.25
N ASN A 213 -11.80 5.62 -3.30
CA ASN A 213 -12.72 5.75 -4.43
C ASN A 213 -13.69 6.91 -4.21
N LYS A 214 -13.74 7.86 -5.16
CA LYS A 214 -14.58 9.06 -5.11
C LYS A 214 -16.07 8.80 -5.32
N SER A 215 -16.46 7.62 -5.83
CA SER A 215 -17.88 7.28 -5.97
C SER A 215 -18.51 7.19 -4.58
N LYS A 216 -19.58 7.97 -4.35
CA LYS A 216 -20.32 7.99 -3.09
C LYS A 216 -20.54 6.57 -2.59
N SER A 217 -20.18 6.33 -1.34
CA SER A 217 -20.81 5.28 -0.55
C SER A 217 -22.31 5.58 -0.51
N GLU A 218 -23.10 4.80 -1.25
CA GLU A 218 -24.57 4.84 -1.18
C GLU A 218 -25.11 4.34 0.17
N ALA A 219 -24.25 4.09 1.17
CA ALA A 219 -24.64 3.41 2.41
C ALA A 219 -24.95 4.34 3.61
N ALA A 220 -25.12 5.66 3.43
CA ALA A 220 -25.41 6.56 4.55
C ALA A 220 -26.41 7.70 4.23
N VAL A 221 -27.43 7.43 3.42
CA VAL A 221 -28.65 8.28 3.34
C VAL A 221 -29.88 7.39 3.11
N VAL A 222 -30.16 6.47 4.03
CA VAL A 222 -31.48 5.83 4.14
C VAL A 222 -31.88 5.88 5.61
N GLU A 223 -33.08 6.40 5.86
CA GLU A 223 -33.78 6.55 7.15
C GLU A 223 -33.42 7.73 8.06
N ILE A 224 -33.84 8.94 7.68
CA ILE A 224 -34.65 9.81 8.57
C ILE A 224 -35.69 10.54 7.68
N ASP A 225 -36.73 9.84 7.26
CA ASP A 225 -37.97 10.48 6.78
C ASP A 225 -39.09 9.44 6.72
N ALA A 226 -39.56 9.00 7.89
CA ALA A 226 -40.81 8.24 8.01
C ALA A 226 -41.38 8.29 9.44
N ASN A 227 -41.55 9.47 10.05
CA ASN A 227 -42.70 9.75 10.93
C ASN A 227 -42.64 11.17 11.51
N SER A 228 -43.37 12.10 10.89
CA SER A 228 -44.08 13.17 11.59
C SER A 228 -45.16 13.69 10.65
N GLN A 229 -46.26 12.96 10.62
CA GLN A 229 -47.59 13.54 10.39
C GLN A 229 -48.17 13.94 11.74
#